data_AF-A0A1I0BSF9-F1
#
_entry.id   AF-A0A1I0BSF9-F1
#
_cell.length_a   1.000
_cell.length_b   1.000
_cell.length_c   1.000
_cell.angle_alpha   90.00
_cell.angle_beta   90.00
_cell.angle_gamma   90.00
#
_symmetry.space_group_name_H-M   'P 1'
#
loop_
_entity.id
_entity.type
_entity.pdbx_description
1 polymer ?
#
loop_
_entity_poly.entity_id
_entity_poly.type
_entity_poly.pdbx_seq_one_letter_code
_entity_poly.pdbx_strand_id
1 'polypeptide(L)'
;MRQSRRRNRNHLVSGLIGAAGVGLLVSAIFLGAKVSALNGQMERMSAENASLMEVSREADGMRAEMESSLEAERLAAARASSEAETSEPETTQPPETEPPKWETLDGVAAGTVVTSRELDMDHLEKYFQAYEIKTEGAVYGRINGKSYRDNPDVALSDLRYLKVLHYNFNHELQVGEIIVNKGLADEVLEIFREFYDAEYEIQSMHLVDNYWTGDGESSDSASIDKNNTSCFNYRPVTGGGKLSNHAYGFAIDINPQQNPYVSYRDGKARWSHENANDYIDRSTGLPHVITHEDLAFKVFSAHGFSWGGDWNNPKDYQHFEKKLY
;
A
#
# COMPACT_ATOMS: atom_id res chain seq x y z
N MET A 1 58.97 48.73 -57.84
CA MET A 1 60.03 49.65 -57.38
C MET A 1 59.93 49.79 -55.87
N ARG A 2 61.01 49.47 -55.15
CA ARG A 2 61.21 49.79 -53.72
C ARG A 2 61.23 51.32 -53.54
N GLN A 3 60.68 51.83 -52.44
CA GLN A 3 61.52 52.47 -51.43
C GLN A 3 60.76 52.80 -50.14
N SER A 4 61.41 52.37 -49.06
CA SER A 4 61.16 52.69 -47.66
C SER A 4 61.54 54.14 -47.36
N ARG A 5 60.82 54.80 -46.46
CA ARG A 5 61.42 55.79 -45.56
C ARG A 5 60.86 55.62 -44.14
N ARG A 6 61.78 55.25 -43.25
CA ARG A 6 61.64 55.16 -41.80
C ARG A 6 62.11 56.50 -41.21
N ARG A 7 61.40 57.04 -40.22
CA ARG A 7 61.98 58.03 -39.28
C ARG A 7 61.44 57.81 -37.85
N ASN A 8 62.38 57.50 -36.97
CA ASN A 8 62.38 57.58 -35.50
C ASN A 8 62.05 59.03 -35.03
N ARG A 9 61.67 59.39 -33.79
CA ARG A 9 61.72 58.77 -32.44
C ARG A 9 60.90 59.66 -31.46
N ASN A 10 60.34 59.01 -30.43
CA ASN A 10 60.24 59.42 -29.01
C ASN A 10 59.23 60.46 -28.45
N HIS A 11 58.64 59.99 -27.32
CA HIS A 11 58.01 60.64 -26.17
C HIS A 11 56.57 61.19 -26.29
N LEU A 12 55.61 60.50 -25.64
CA LEU A 12 55.06 60.94 -24.36
C LEU A 12 54.15 59.85 -23.76
N VAL A 13 54.38 59.61 -22.46
CA VAL A 13 53.54 58.82 -21.56
C VAL A 13 52.34 59.69 -21.18
N SER A 14 51.11 59.19 -21.36
CA SER A 14 49.94 59.43 -20.48
C SER A 14 48.64 58.93 -21.13
N GLY A 15 47.80 58.25 -20.34
CA GLY A 15 46.35 58.27 -20.55
C GLY A 15 45.62 56.93 -20.76
N LEU A 16 45.03 56.45 -19.66
CA LEU A 16 43.75 55.74 -19.57
C LEU A 16 43.66 54.26 -19.96
N ILE A 17 43.99 53.46 -18.96
CA ILE A 17 43.19 52.32 -18.46
C ILE A 17 41.70 52.68 -18.48
N GLY A 18 40.85 51.87 -19.11
CA GLY A 18 39.40 52.02 -18.98
C GLY A 18 38.58 51.18 -19.95
N ALA A 19 38.56 49.85 -19.78
CA ALA A 19 37.48 49.00 -20.32
C ALA A 19 37.46 47.55 -19.80
N ALA A 20 38.50 47.04 -19.13
CA ALA A 20 38.55 45.63 -18.71
C ALA A 20 38.20 45.37 -17.22
N GLY A 21 37.98 46.41 -16.41
CA GLY A 21 37.75 46.28 -14.96
C GLY A 21 36.30 46.12 -14.52
N VAL A 22 35.31 46.41 -15.38
CA VAL A 22 33.90 46.48 -14.96
C VAL A 22 33.19 45.12 -15.09
N GLY A 23 33.59 44.25 -16.03
CA GLY A 23 32.96 42.93 -16.22
C GLY A 23 33.28 41.90 -15.13
N LEU A 24 34.51 41.87 -14.61
CA LEU A 24 34.94 40.93 -13.57
C LEU A 24 34.42 41.32 -12.16
N LEU A 25 34.29 42.62 -11.87
CA LEU A 25 33.75 43.11 -10.61
C LEU A 25 32.24 42.84 -10.48
N VAL A 26 31.47 43.00 -11.57
CA VAL A 26 30.02 42.75 -11.56
C VAL A 26 29.73 41.25 -11.36
N SER A 27 30.45 40.33 -12.03
CA SER A 27 30.29 38.88 -11.81
C SER A 27 30.66 38.42 -10.39
N ALA A 28 31.70 38.99 -9.78
CA ALA A 28 32.08 38.68 -8.40
C ALA A 28 31.05 39.18 -7.38
N ILE A 29 30.43 40.35 -7.63
CA ILE A 29 29.36 40.90 -6.79
C ILE A 29 28.10 40.02 -6.87
N PHE A 30 27.72 39.55 -8.07
CA PHE A 30 26.58 38.64 -8.24
C PHE A 30 26.81 37.26 -7.61
N LEU A 31 28.04 36.74 -7.67
CA LEU A 31 28.41 35.48 -7.03
C LEU A 31 28.44 35.61 -5.50
N GLY A 32 28.99 36.71 -4.97
CA GLY A 32 28.98 37.02 -3.55
C GLY A 32 27.56 37.19 -2.99
N ALA A 33 26.66 37.83 -3.73
CA ALA A 33 25.26 37.95 -3.37
C ALA A 33 24.54 36.58 -3.32
N LYS A 34 24.81 35.69 -4.28
CA LYS A 34 24.25 34.32 -4.27
C LYS A 34 24.77 33.47 -3.12
N VAL A 35 26.07 33.53 -2.83
CA VAL A 35 26.68 32.81 -1.69
C VAL A 35 26.15 33.33 -0.36
N SER A 36 26.00 34.65 -0.22
CA SER A 36 25.39 35.26 0.97
C SER A 36 23.93 34.85 1.15
N ALA A 37 23.16 34.74 0.06
CA ALA A 37 21.78 34.28 0.11
C ALA A 37 21.68 32.80 0.51
N LEU A 38 22.55 31.93 -0.03
CA LEU A 38 22.65 30.52 0.32
C LEU A 38 23.05 30.31 1.78
N ASN A 39 24.03 31.07 2.29
CA ASN A 39 24.41 31.02 3.70
C ASN A 39 23.25 31.48 4.60
N GLY A 40 22.52 32.54 4.19
CA GLY A 40 21.32 32.98 4.90
C GLY A 40 20.20 31.94 4.91
N GLN A 41 20.04 31.15 3.85
CA GLN A 41 19.08 30.04 3.80
C GLN A 41 19.51 28.87 4.70
N MET A 42 20.80 28.55 4.72
CA MET A 42 21.35 27.47 5.55
C MET A 42 21.24 27.77 7.04
N GLU A 43 21.50 29.01 7.46
CA GLU A 43 21.29 29.45 8.85
C GLU A 43 19.82 29.37 9.27
N ARG A 44 18.88 29.74 8.38
CA ARG A 44 17.44 29.61 8.64
C ARG A 44 17.03 28.15 8.80
N MET A 45 17.51 27.27 7.91
CA MET A 45 17.24 25.83 7.96
C MET A 45 17.85 25.18 9.20
N SER A 46 19.04 25.64 9.63
CA SER A 46 19.66 25.20 10.88
C SER A 46 18.85 25.65 12.11
N ALA A 47 18.33 26.87 12.11
CA ALA A 47 17.46 27.36 13.18
C ALA A 47 16.10 26.62 13.21
N GLU A 48 15.54 26.32 12.05
CA GLU A 48 14.30 25.55 11.92
C GLU A 48 14.49 24.10 12.41
N ASN A 49 15.60 23.45 12.06
CA ASN A 49 15.97 22.13 12.59
C ASN A 49 16.19 22.14 14.11
N ALA A 50 16.79 23.20 14.66
CA ALA A 50 16.94 23.34 16.11
C ALA A 50 15.57 23.47 16.80
N SER A 51 14.64 24.22 16.22
CA SER A 51 13.27 24.36 16.74
C SER A 51 12.48 23.04 16.65
N LEU A 52 12.66 22.27 15.58
CA LEU A 52 12.04 20.95 15.41
C LEU A 52 12.57 19.94 16.43
N MET A 53 13.86 20.00 16.78
CA MET A 53 14.43 19.17 17.85
C MET A 53 13.92 19.54 19.24
N GLU A 54 13.53 20.79 19.47
CA GLU A 54 12.91 21.22 20.72
C GLU A 54 11.48 20.70 20.83
N VAL A 55 10.68 20.83 19.75
CA VAL A 55 9.33 20.24 19.66
C VAL A 55 9.37 18.72 19.83
N SER A 56 10.36 18.04 19.24
CA SER A 56 10.54 16.59 19.43
C SER A 56 10.84 16.23 20.88
N ARG A 57 11.65 17.01 21.59
CA ARG A 57 11.94 16.78 23.01
C ARG A 57 10.72 17.02 23.90
N GLU A 58 9.92 18.03 23.60
CA GLU A 58 8.65 18.27 24.29
C GLU A 58 7.67 17.11 24.07
N ALA A 59 7.56 16.60 22.84
CA ALA A 59 6.73 15.44 22.52
C ALA A 59 7.20 14.16 23.24
N ASP A 60 8.51 13.93 23.33
CA ASP A 60 9.07 12.80 24.09
C ASP A 60 8.77 12.93 25.59
N GLY A 61 8.83 14.15 26.14
CA GLY A 61 8.43 14.46 27.52
C GLY A 61 6.96 14.17 27.79
N MET A 62 6.07 14.63 26.90
CA MET A 62 4.63 14.36 27.00
C MET A 62 4.32 12.85 26.89
N ARG A 63 5.05 12.12 26.05
CA ARG A 63 4.90 10.66 25.91
C ARG A 63 5.32 9.94 27.20
N ALA A 64 6.43 10.35 27.81
CA ALA A 64 6.88 9.78 29.08
C ALA A 64 5.92 10.08 30.24
N GLU A 65 5.34 11.28 30.29
CA GLU A 65 4.31 11.63 31.28
C GLU A 65 3.03 10.81 31.09
N MET A 66 2.60 10.60 29.84
CA MET A 66 1.42 9.78 29.53
C MET A 66 1.64 8.30 29.84
N GLU A 67 2.82 7.75 29.56
CA GLU A 67 3.20 6.39 29.95
C GLU A 67 3.20 6.24 31.47
N SER A 68 3.73 7.22 32.20
CA SER A 68 3.71 7.23 33.66
C SER A 68 2.29 7.33 34.24
N SER A 69 1.37 8.08 33.61
CA SER A 69 -0.02 8.16 34.06
C SER A 69 -0.79 6.88 33.80
N LEU A 70 -0.57 6.25 32.63
CA LEU A 70 -1.18 4.96 32.28
C LEU A 70 -0.71 3.84 33.22
N GLU A 71 0.58 3.83 33.59
CA GLU A 71 1.10 2.86 34.55
C GLU A 71 0.54 3.11 35.96
N ALA A 72 0.38 4.37 36.38
CA ALA A 72 -0.27 4.71 37.64
C ALA A 72 -1.75 4.27 37.68
N GLU A 73 -2.48 4.41 36.57
CA GLU A 73 -3.85 3.90 36.44
C GLU A 73 -3.91 2.37 36.47
N ARG A 74 -2.98 1.68 35.79
CA ARG A 74 -2.86 0.21 35.86
C ARG A 74 -2.59 -0.28 37.28
N LEU A 75 -1.68 0.38 38.00
CA LEU A 75 -1.38 0.06 39.39
C LEU A 75 -2.55 0.37 40.32
N ALA A 76 -3.29 1.45 40.08
CA ALA A 76 -4.50 1.79 40.83
C ALA A 76 -5.62 0.78 40.57
N ALA A 77 -5.82 0.35 39.33
CA ALA A 77 -6.78 -0.69 38.96
C ALA A 77 -6.41 -2.05 39.56
N ALA A 78 -5.12 -2.42 39.57
CA ALA A 78 -4.63 -3.64 40.21
C ALA A 78 -4.82 -3.61 41.73
N ARG A 79 -4.61 -2.46 42.39
CA ARG A 79 -4.88 -2.28 43.82
C ARG A 79 -6.38 -2.33 44.14
N ALA A 80 -7.22 -1.70 43.32
CA ALA A 80 -8.67 -1.77 43.47
C ALA A 80 -9.21 -3.21 43.30
N SER A 81 -8.61 -3.98 42.39
CA SER A 81 -8.92 -5.41 42.22
C SER A 81 -8.45 -6.25 43.42
N SER A 82 -7.29 -5.94 44.00
CA SER A 82 -6.76 -6.61 45.19
C SER A 82 -7.53 -6.28 46.48
N GLU A 83 -8.08 -5.08 46.60
CA GLU A 83 -8.89 -4.66 47.76
C GLU A 83 -10.34 -5.16 47.69
N ALA A 84 -10.84 -5.51 46.49
CA ALA A 84 -12.14 -6.16 46.30
C ALA A 84 -12.13 -7.67 46.60
N GLU A 85 -10.96 -8.31 46.69
CA GLU A 85 -10.82 -9.77 46.92
C GLU A 85 -10.90 -10.20 48.39
N THR A 86 -10.97 -9.27 49.35
CA THR A 86 -11.13 -9.63 50.78
C THR A 86 -12.58 -9.65 51.25
N SER A 87 -13.47 -10.42 50.60
CA SER A 87 -14.67 -11.01 51.25
C SER A 87 -15.61 -11.80 50.33
N GLU A 88 -15.16 -12.77 49.53
CA GLU A 88 -16.09 -13.78 48.97
C GLU A 88 -15.43 -15.16 48.90
N PRO A 89 -16.17 -16.26 49.15
CA PRO A 89 -15.61 -17.59 49.16
C PRO A 89 -15.20 -18.00 47.75
N GLU A 90 -13.96 -18.46 47.65
CA GLU A 90 -13.26 -18.99 46.48
C GLU A 90 -14.14 -19.96 45.67
N THR A 91 -14.78 -19.44 44.62
CA THR A 91 -15.35 -20.30 43.58
C THR A 91 -14.24 -20.51 42.57
N THR A 92 -13.60 -21.67 42.66
CA THR A 92 -12.57 -22.11 41.71
C THR A 92 -13.12 -22.05 40.29
N GLN A 93 -12.69 -21.04 39.51
CA GLN A 93 -12.85 -21.07 38.07
C GLN A 93 -12.03 -22.28 37.56
N PRO A 94 -12.63 -23.17 36.75
CA PRO A 94 -11.87 -24.24 36.10
C PRO A 94 -10.69 -23.64 35.32
N PRO A 95 -9.57 -24.37 35.17
CA PRO A 95 -8.50 -23.91 34.28
C PRO A 95 -9.10 -23.66 32.90
N GLU A 96 -8.93 -22.45 32.37
CA GLU A 96 -9.36 -22.10 31.02
C GLU A 96 -8.56 -22.98 30.06
N THR A 97 -9.20 -24.06 29.59
CA THR A 97 -8.59 -24.99 28.64
C THR A 97 -8.33 -24.24 27.34
N GLU A 98 -7.10 -24.27 26.84
CA GLU A 98 -6.76 -23.67 25.54
C GLU A 98 -7.76 -24.13 24.48
N PRO A 99 -8.29 -23.21 23.64
CA PRO A 99 -9.24 -23.59 22.61
C PRO A 99 -8.59 -24.58 21.63
N PRO A 100 -9.35 -25.54 21.08
CA PRO A 100 -8.82 -26.44 20.07
C PRO A 100 -8.28 -25.64 18.89
N LYS A 101 -7.07 -26.00 18.45
CA LYS A 101 -6.45 -25.41 17.27
C LYS A 101 -7.22 -25.81 16.01
N TRP A 102 -7.28 -24.91 15.05
CA TRP A 102 -7.92 -25.15 13.78
C TRP A 102 -7.00 -26.01 12.89
N GLU A 103 -7.54 -27.07 12.30
CA GLU A 103 -6.77 -27.94 11.39
C GLU A 103 -6.71 -27.41 9.96
N THR A 104 -7.66 -26.55 9.57
CA THR A 104 -7.81 -26.02 8.21
C THR A 104 -8.72 -24.78 8.21
N LEU A 105 -8.61 -23.93 7.18
CA LEU A 105 -9.58 -22.86 6.91
C LEU A 105 -10.73 -23.31 5.98
N ASP A 106 -10.73 -24.57 5.54
CA ASP A 106 -11.83 -25.11 4.73
C ASP A 106 -13.16 -25.06 5.50
N GLY A 107 -14.21 -24.60 4.83
CA GLY A 107 -15.53 -24.36 5.43
C GLY A 107 -15.63 -23.11 6.31
N VAL A 108 -14.55 -22.38 6.56
CA VAL A 108 -14.58 -21.16 7.37
C VAL A 108 -14.93 -19.97 6.47
N ALA A 109 -15.93 -19.20 6.90
CA ALA A 109 -16.33 -17.99 6.21
C ALA A 109 -15.18 -16.98 6.10
N ALA A 110 -15.03 -16.36 4.93
CA ALA A 110 -14.18 -15.19 4.81
C ALA A 110 -14.72 -14.04 5.67
N GLY A 111 -13.84 -13.25 6.26
CA GLY A 111 -14.17 -12.22 7.23
C GLY A 111 -14.19 -12.68 8.69
N THR A 112 -14.12 -14.00 8.96
CA THR A 112 -14.02 -14.52 10.33
C THR A 112 -12.72 -14.04 10.96
N VAL A 113 -12.83 -13.32 12.07
CA VAL A 113 -11.70 -12.96 12.93
C VAL A 113 -11.30 -14.18 13.74
N VAL A 114 -10.00 -14.48 13.75
CA VAL A 114 -9.40 -15.60 14.48
C VAL A 114 -8.33 -15.08 15.42
N THR A 115 -8.09 -15.79 16.51
CA THR A 115 -7.01 -15.46 17.45
C THR A 115 -5.82 -16.38 17.24
N SER A 116 -4.61 -15.91 17.56
CA SER A 116 -3.40 -16.76 17.54
C SER A 116 -3.50 -17.98 18.47
N ARG A 117 -4.38 -17.92 19.49
CA ARG A 117 -4.69 -19.06 20.37
C ARG A 117 -5.47 -20.17 19.67
N GLU A 118 -6.20 -19.86 18.62
CA GLU A 118 -6.95 -20.85 17.82
C GLU A 118 -6.12 -21.40 16.65
N LEU A 119 -4.92 -20.85 16.43
CA LEU A 119 -4.04 -21.23 15.33
C LEU A 119 -2.83 -22.03 15.82
N ASP A 120 -2.43 -23.01 15.02
CA ASP A 120 -1.17 -23.74 15.10
C ASP A 120 -0.08 -22.90 14.42
N MET A 121 0.52 -22.00 15.19
CA MET A 121 1.52 -21.04 14.69
C MET A 121 2.81 -21.72 14.21
N ASP A 122 3.05 -22.97 14.60
CA ASP A 122 4.19 -23.75 14.15
C ASP A 122 3.95 -24.39 12.75
N HIS A 123 2.69 -24.44 12.30
CA HIS A 123 2.27 -25.06 11.03
C HIS A 123 1.33 -24.17 10.23
N LEU A 124 1.74 -22.90 10.03
CA LEU A 124 0.93 -21.89 9.34
C LEU A 124 0.57 -22.27 7.90
N GLU A 125 1.30 -23.17 7.23
CA GLU A 125 0.96 -23.66 5.89
C GLU A 125 -0.44 -24.28 5.81
N LYS A 126 -0.98 -24.78 6.93
CA LYS A 126 -2.37 -25.26 7.01
C LYS A 126 -3.41 -24.14 6.83
N TYR A 127 -3.01 -22.87 6.88
CA TYR A 127 -3.91 -21.73 6.73
C TYR A 127 -3.71 -20.95 5.43
N PHE A 128 -2.81 -21.43 4.56
CA PHE A 128 -2.58 -20.92 3.21
C PHE A 128 -2.77 -22.06 2.22
N GLN A 129 -4.01 -22.28 1.78
CA GLN A 129 -4.39 -23.47 1.02
C GLN A 129 -5.11 -23.12 -0.29
N ALA A 130 -4.85 -23.94 -1.31
CA ALA A 130 -5.52 -23.92 -2.60
C ALA A 130 -6.46 -25.11 -2.77
N TYR A 131 -7.66 -24.85 -3.25
CA TYR A 131 -8.69 -25.86 -3.48
C TYR A 131 -9.12 -25.87 -4.95
N GLU A 132 -9.33 -27.07 -5.48
CA GLU A 132 -10.00 -27.27 -6.76
C GLU A 132 -11.47 -26.87 -6.65
N ILE A 133 -11.97 -26.13 -7.65
CA ILE A 133 -13.38 -25.75 -7.71
C ILE A 133 -14.16 -26.83 -8.46
N LYS A 134 -14.92 -27.64 -7.71
CA LYS A 134 -15.74 -28.72 -8.26
C LYS A 134 -17.14 -28.22 -8.61
N THR A 135 -17.72 -28.74 -9.69
CA THR A 135 -19.05 -28.36 -10.20
C THR A 135 -20.21 -28.62 -9.22
N GLU A 136 -20.02 -29.57 -8.32
CA GLU A 136 -20.96 -29.93 -7.25
C GLU A 136 -20.63 -29.25 -5.91
N GLY A 137 -19.54 -28.46 -5.87
CA GLY A 137 -19.05 -27.81 -4.67
C GLY A 137 -19.71 -26.47 -4.38
N ALA A 138 -19.65 -26.05 -3.11
CA ALA A 138 -20.24 -24.80 -2.64
C ALA A 138 -19.67 -23.55 -3.35
N VAL A 139 -18.36 -23.55 -3.65
CA VAL A 139 -17.71 -22.43 -4.37
C VAL A 139 -18.28 -22.28 -5.78
N TYR A 140 -18.44 -23.38 -6.54
CA TYR A 140 -19.05 -23.31 -7.87
C TYR A 140 -20.48 -22.77 -7.81
N GLY A 141 -21.27 -23.21 -6.82
CA GLY A 141 -22.62 -22.68 -6.60
C GLY A 141 -22.66 -21.18 -6.30
N ARG A 142 -21.60 -20.61 -5.73
CA ARG A 142 -21.48 -19.16 -5.45
C ARG A 142 -21.15 -18.35 -6.71
N ILE A 143 -20.31 -18.88 -7.59
CA ILE A 143 -19.74 -18.13 -8.72
C ILE A 143 -20.45 -18.37 -10.07
N ASN A 144 -21.09 -19.52 -10.23
CA ASN A 144 -21.71 -19.91 -11.49
C ASN A 144 -22.88 -18.99 -11.87
N GLY A 145 -22.87 -18.49 -13.11
CA GLY A 145 -23.83 -17.50 -13.60
C GLY A 145 -23.51 -16.06 -13.19
N LYS A 146 -22.45 -15.85 -12.39
CA LYS A 146 -22.02 -14.57 -11.83
C LYS A 146 -20.61 -14.19 -12.32
N SER A 147 -19.61 -14.21 -11.42
CA SER A 147 -18.21 -13.95 -11.75
C SER A 147 -17.62 -15.03 -12.63
N TYR A 148 -18.21 -16.23 -12.66
CA TYR A 148 -17.91 -17.29 -13.63
C TYR A 148 -19.14 -17.65 -14.46
N ARG A 149 -18.93 -17.85 -15.75
CA ARG A 149 -19.90 -18.47 -16.68
C ARG A 149 -19.12 -19.42 -17.58
N ASP A 150 -19.77 -20.48 -18.06
CA ASP A 150 -19.15 -21.31 -19.09
C ASP A 150 -18.78 -20.44 -20.30
N ASN A 151 -17.52 -20.51 -20.72
CA ASN A 151 -16.92 -19.59 -21.67
C ASN A 151 -15.71 -20.23 -22.39
N PRO A 152 -15.28 -19.70 -23.54
CA PRO A 152 -14.19 -20.30 -24.32
C PRO A 152 -12.78 -19.88 -23.86
N ASP A 153 -12.66 -18.93 -22.93
CA ASP A 153 -11.41 -18.26 -22.58
C ASP A 153 -10.76 -18.83 -21.31
N VAL A 154 -11.57 -19.27 -20.33
CA VAL A 154 -11.13 -19.75 -19.01
C VAL A 154 -12.03 -20.88 -18.54
N ALA A 155 -11.48 -22.09 -18.44
CA ALA A 155 -12.20 -23.22 -17.88
C ALA A 155 -12.24 -23.16 -16.36
N LEU A 156 -13.28 -23.72 -15.73
CA LEU A 156 -13.34 -23.85 -14.27
C LEU A 156 -12.11 -24.56 -13.69
N SER A 157 -11.58 -25.57 -14.40
CA SER A 157 -10.40 -26.32 -13.99
C SER A 157 -9.10 -25.50 -14.04
N ASP A 158 -9.11 -24.33 -14.70
CA ASP A 158 -8.03 -23.35 -14.71
C ASP A 158 -8.06 -22.41 -13.50
N LEU A 159 -9.05 -22.53 -12.61
CA LEU A 159 -9.17 -21.69 -11.42
C LEU A 159 -8.89 -22.48 -10.14
N ARG A 160 -8.38 -21.78 -9.12
CA ARG A 160 -8.22 -22.29 -7.75
C ARG A 160 -8.83 -21.31 -6.77
N TYR A 161 -9.55 -21.84 -5.81
CA TYR A 161 -10.06 -21.09 -4.67
C TYR A 161 -9.03 -21.16 -3.55
N LEU A 162 -8.56 -20.02 -3.08
CA LEU A 162 -7.57 -19.93 -2.02
C LEU A 162 -8.22 -19.49 -0.71
N LYS A 163 -7.72 -20.03 0.40
CA LYS A 163 -7.94 -19.53 1.76
C LYS A 163 -6.60 -19.08 2.32
N VAL A 164 -6.58 -17.88 2.89
CA VAL A 164 -5.38 -17.26 3.47
C VAL A 164 -5.74 -16.57 4.78
N LEU A 165 -4.73 -16.34 5.64
CA LEU A 165 -4.83 -15.41 6.76
C LEU A 165 -4.26 -14.06 6.35
N HIS A 166 -4.87 -12.97 6.83
CA HIS A 166 -4.34 -11.62 6.70
C HIS A 166 -4.72 -10.77 7.92
N TYR A 167 -4.02 -9.66 8.12
CA TYR A 167 -4.42 -8.63 9.09
C TYR A 167 -5.38 -7.65 8.42
N ASN A 168 -6.44 -7.22 9.12
CA ASN A 168 -7.29 -6.10 8.68
C ASN A 168 -6.75 -4.75 9.22
N PHE A 169 -7.40 -3.61 8.93
CA PHE A 169 -6.94 -2.30 9.43
C PHE A 169 -7.17 -2.08 10.93
N ASN A 170 -7.90 -2.97 11.62
CA ASN A 170 -7.93 -3.00 13.08
C ASN A 170 -6.80 -3.88 13.66
N HIS A 171 -5.91 -4.37 12.80
CA HIS A 171 -4.84 -5.30 13.12
C HIS A 171 -5.35 -6.65 13.69
N GLU A 172 -6.54 -7.07 13.28
CA GLU A 172 -7.10 -8.37 13.64
C GLU A 172 -6.77 -9.41 12.57
N LEU A 173 -6.37 -10.62 12.99
CA LEU A 173 -6.21 -11.75 12.09
C LEU A 173 -7.57 -12.18 11.54
N GLN A 174 -7.68 -12.19 10.23
CA GLN A 174 -8.91 -12.47 9.50
C GLN A 174 -8.68 -13.51 8.41
N VAL A 175 -9.70 -14.35 8.21
CA VAL A 175 -9.72 -15.33 7.13
C VAL A 175 -10.12 -14.64 5.82
N GLY A 176 -9.24 -14.69 4.82
CA GLY A 176 -9.51 -14.25 3.45
C GLY A 176 -9.99 -15.36 2.53
N GLU A 177 -10.56 -14.99 1.40
CA GLU A 177 -10.82 -15.88 0.27
C GLU A 177 -10.56 -15.18 -1.08
N ILE A 178 -9.96 -15.89 -2.03
CA ILE A 178 -9.69 -15.33 -3.36
C ILE A 178 -9.68 -16.46 -4.40
N ILE A 179 -10.15 -16.18 -5.62
CA ILE A 179 -10.02 -17.11 -6.75
C ILE A 179 -8.98 -16.58 -7.70
N VAL A 180 -8.02 -17.42 -8.07
CA VAL A 180 -6.90 -17.11 -8.97
C VAL A 180 -6.79 -18.18 -10.06
N ASN A 181 -5.95 -17.92 -11.07
CA ASN A 181 -5.58 -18.96 -12.02
C ASN A 181 -4.75 -20.06 -11.34
N LYS A 182 -4.97 -21.31 -11.70
CA LYS A 182 -4.22 -22.47 -11.18
C LYS A 182 -2.71 -22.32 -11.36
N GLY A 183 -2.27 -21.65 -12.43
CA GLY A 183 -0.85 -21.43 -12.71
C GLY A 183 -0.19 -20.43 -11.76
N LEU A 184 -0.98 -19.64 -11.03
CA LEU A 184 -0.51 -18.66 -10.06
C LEU A 184 -0.88 -19.04 -8.61
N ALA A 185 -1.53 -20.18 -8.38
CA ALA A 185 -2.07 -20.53 -7.07
C ALA A 185 -0.99 -20.57 -5.98
N ASP A 186 0.10 -21.32 -6.22
CA ASP A 186 1.18 -21.45 -5.25
C ASP A 186 1.92 -20.11 -5.04
N GLU A 187 2.20 -19.39 -6.12
CA GLU A 187 2.86 -18.07 -6.08
C GLU A 187 2.04 -17.03 -5.30
N VAL A 188 0.71 -17.02 -5.48
CA VAL A 188 -0.17 -16.10 -4.74
C VAL A 188 -0.28 -16.49 -3.26
N LEU A 189 -0.25 -17.79 -2.94
CA LEU A 189 -0.17 -18.23 -1.54
C LEU A 189 1.14 -17.76 -0.89
N GLU A 190 2.26 -17.83 -1.60
CA GLU A 190 3.55 -17.30 -1.13
C GLU A 190 3.49 -15.79 -0.89
N ILE A 191 2.91 -15.01 -1.82
CA ILE A 191 2.72 -13.56 -1.66
C ILE A 191 1.90 -13.23 -0.40
N PHE A 192 0.74 -13.88 -0.22
CA PHE A 192 -0.07 -13.63 0.97
C PHE A 192 0.60 -14.14 2.25
N ARG A 193 1.44 -15.15 2.16
CA ARG A 193 2.26 -15.59 3.30
C ARG A 193 3.30 -14.53 3.68
N GLU A 194 3.99 -13.94 2.71
CA GLU A 194 4.92 -12.83 2.95
C GLU A 194 4.20 -11.61 3.55
N PHE A 195 2.99 -11.30 3.10
CA PHE A 195 2.16 -10.26 3.71
C PHE A 195 1.79 -10.57 5.14
N TYR A 196 1.38 -11.80 5.44
CA TYR A 196 1.08 -12.24 6.79
C TYR A 196 2.31 -12.14 7.71
N ASP A 197 3.46 -12.65 7.28
CA ASP A 197 4.69 -12.66 8.08
C ASP A 197 5.20 -11.23 8.36
N ALA A 198 4.87 -10.28 7.49
CA ALA A 198 5.18 -8.86 7.66
C ALA A 198 4.04 -8.05 8.30
N GLU A 199 2.96 -8.71 8.73
CA GLU A 199 1.75 -8.08 9.30
C GLU A 199 1.15 -6.99 8.39
N TYR A 200 1.27 -7.16 7.06
CA TYR A 200 0.72 -6.24 6.08
C TYR A 200 -0.81 -6.27 6.11
N GLU A 201 -1.42 -5.10 6.21
CA GLU A 201 -2.85 -5.00 6.43
C GLU A 201 -3.63 -4.91 5.12
N ILE A 202 -4.62 -5.79 5.00
CA ILE A 202 -5.60 -5.85 3.91
C ILE A 202 -6.97 -5.75 4.56
N GLN A 203 -7.74 -4.72 4.21
CA GLN A 203 -8.99 -4.42 4.91
C GLN A 203 -10.01 -5.56 4.86
N SER A 204 -10.18 -6.17 3.68
CA SER A 204 -11.06 -7.31 3.48
C SER A 204 -10.70 -8.07 2.22
N MET A 205 -11.03 -9.36 2.18
CA MET A 205 -10.76 -10.24 1.05
C MET A 205 -11.89 -11.27 0.90
N HIS A 206 -12.81 -10.97 -0.01
CA HIS A 206 -14.01 -11.71 -0.32
C HIS A 206 -14.14 -11.92 -1.82
N LEU A 207 -14.82 -12.99 -2.23
CA LEU A 207 -15.18 -13.16 -3.64
C LEU A 207 -16.11 -12.02 -4.09
N VAL A 208 -15.88 -11.50 -5.30
CA VAL A 208 -16.70 -10.44 -5.91
C VAL A 208 -18.20 -10.83 -5.97
N ASP A 209 -18.50 -12.13 -5.99
CA ASP A 209 -19.85 -12.70 -5.99
C ASP A 209 -20.70 -12.35 -4.76
N ASN A 210 -20.08 -11.94 -3.66
CA ASN A 210 -20.77 -11.41 -2.48
C ASN A 210 -21.37 -10.01 -2.74
N TYR A 211 -20.87 -9.31 -3.76
CA TYR A 211 -21.29 -7.96 -4.17
C TYR A 211 -22.05 -7.99 -5.51
N TRP A 212 -22.62 -9.14 -5.88
CA TRP A 212 -23.22 -9.33 -7.19
C TRP A 212 -24.44 -8.45 -7.43
N THR A 213 -24.37 -7.59 -8.44
CA THR A 213 -25.42 -6.62 -8.82
C THR A 213 -26.19 -7.02 -10.08
N GLY A 214 -25.78 -8.08 -10.78
CA GLY A 214 -26.38 -8.54 -12.03
C GLY A 214 -25.40 -8.70 -13.18
N ASP A 215 -24.29 -7.96 -13.15
CA ASP A 215 -23.21 -8.03 -14.14
C ASP A 215 -21.84 -7.82 -13.48
N GLY A 216 -20.77 -8.23 -14.16
CA GLY A 216 -19.42 -8.20 -13.59
C GLY A 216 -18.87 -6.79 -13.33
N GLU A 217 -19.22 -5.79 -14.15
CA GLU A 217 -18.66 -4.43 -14.04
C GLU A 217 -19.28 -3.64 -12.89
N SER A 218 -20.60 -3.71 -12.73
CA SER A 218 -21.25 -3.07 -11.58
C SER A 218 -21.00 -3.83 -10.27
N SER A 219 -20.74 -5.14 -10.32
CA SER A 219 -20.35 -5.93 -9.13
C SER A 219 -18.92 -5.62 -8.69
N ASP A 220 -18.02 -5.36 -9.65
CA ASP A 220 -16.67 -4.89 -9.40
C ASP A 220 -16.68 -3.54 -8.68
N SER A 221 -17.45 -2.59 -9.20
CA SER A 221 -17.66 -1.28 -8.57
C SER A 221 -18.19 -1.42 -7.14
N ALA A 222 -19.15 -2.31 -6.91
CA ALA A 222 -19.72 -2.56 -5.58
C ALA A 222 -18.72 -3.20 -4.61
N SER A 223 -17.81 -4.04 -5.10
CA SER A 223 -16.70 -4.61 -4.33
C SER A 223 -15.68 -3.54 -3.93
N ILE A 224 -15.31 -2.66 -4.87
CA ILE A 224 -14.40 -1.52 -4.63
C ILE A 224 -14.98 -0.55 -3.58
N ASP A 225 -16.28 -0.25 -3.64
CA ASP A 225 -16.97 0.60 -2.65
C ASP A 225 -16.90 0.01 -1.22
N LYS A 226 -16.62 -1.28 -1.09
CA LYS A 226 -16.46 -1.99 0.19
C LYS A 226 -15.00 -2.22 0.57
N ASN A 227 -14.06 -1.62 -0.15
CA ASN A 227 -12.61 -1.78 0.05
C ASN A 227 -12.17 -3.26 0.07
N ASN A 228 -12.71 -4.03 -0.87
CA ASN A 228 -12.47 -5.47 -0.95
C ASN A 228 -11.34 -5.80 -1.92
N THR A 229 -10.30 -6.45 -1.41
CA THR A 229 -9.22 -7.04 -2.21
C THR A 229 -9.75 -8.22 -2.99
N SER A 230 -9.53 -8.26 -4.30
CA SER A 230 -10.13 -9.27 -5.17
C SER A 230 -9.26 -9.63 -6.39
N CYS A 231 -9.56 -10.77 -7.04
CA CYS A 231 -8.83 -11.25 -8.21
C CYS A 231 -9.78 -11.66 -9.34
N PHE A 232 -10.41 -12.83 -9.26
CA PHE A 232 -11.19 -13.33 -10.39
C PHE A 232 -12.56 -12.64 -10.56
N ASN A 233 -12.81 -12.12 -11.76
CA ASN A 233 -14.11 -11.62 -12.21
C ASN A 233 -14.20 -11.71 -13.74
N TYR A 234 -14.97 -12.65 -14.28
CA TYR A 234 -15.10 -12.85 -15.73
C TYR A 234 -15.90 -11.73 -16.38
N ARG A 235 -15.18 -10.68 -16.81
CA ARG A 235 -15.71 -9.49 -17.47
C ARG A 235 -14.69 -8.84 -18.43
N PRO A 236 -15.17 -8.00 -19.38
CA PRO A 236 -14.29 -7.06 -20.09
C PRO A 236 -13.57 -6.10 -19.14
N VAL A 237 -12.48 -5.49 -19.64
CA VAL A 237 -11.88 -4.32 -18.99
C VAL A 237 -12.89 -3.18 -18.84
N THR A 238 -12.64 -2.27 -17.89
CA THR A 238 -13.48 -1.08 -17.67
C THR A 238 -13.60 -0.27 -18.97
N GLY A 239 -14.83 0.07 -19.38
CA GLY A 239 -15.10 0.71 -20.67
C GLY A 239 -15.19 -0.24 -21.87
N GLY A 240 -15.00 -1.55 -21.67
CA GLY A 240 -15.30 -2.61 -22.64
C GLY A 240 -14.16 -3.01 -23.58
N GLY A 241 -14.49 -3.89 -24.54
CA GLY A 241 -13.57 -4.37 -25.56
C GLY A 241 -12.98 -5.74 -25.22
N LYS A 242 -11.74 -5.77 -24.71
CA LYS A 242 -11.01 -7.00 -24.39
C LYS A 242 -11.35 -7.51 -22.98
N LEU A 243 -11.15 -8.80 -22.72
CA LEU A 243 -11.23 -9.35 -21.37
C LEU A 243 -10.19 -8.69 -20.45
N SER A 244 -10.59 -8.50 -19.20
CA SER A 244 -9.69 -8.05 -18.13
C SER A 244 -8.74 -9.18 -17.72
N ASN A 245 -7.55 -8.86 -17.20
CA ASN A 245 -6.69 -9.88 -16.59
C ASN A 245 -7.32 -10.51 -15.33
N HIS A 246 -8.25 -9.80 -14.68
CA HIS A 246 -9.14 -10.36 -13.65
C HIS A 246 -10.01 -11.51 -14.19
N ALA A 247 -10.40 -11.46 -15.47
CA ALA A 247 -11.21 -12.51 -16.08
C ALA A 247 -10.45 -13.85 -16.19
N TYR A 248 -9.11 -13.81 -16.15
CA TYR A 248 -8.25 -15.00 -16.22
C TYR A 248 -7.74 -15.44 -14.84
N GLY A 249 -7.97 -14.65 -13.79
CA GLY A 249 -7.37 -14.86 -12.47
C GLY A 249 -5.88 -14.52 -12.42
N PHE A 250 -5.45 -13.54 -13.24
CA PHE A 250 -4.04 -13.09 -13.39
C PHE A 250 -3.79 -11.68 -12.84
N ALA A 251 -4.82 -11.03 -12.29
CA ALA A 251 -4.71 -9.71 -11.68
C ALA A 251 -5.31 -9.69 -10.28
N ILE A 252 -4.69 -8.97 -9.35
CA ILE A 252 -5.12 -8.81 -7.97
C ILE A 252 -5.19 -7.32 -7.66
N ASP A 253 -6.32 -6.88 -7.13
CA ASP A 253 -6.53 -5.52 -6.62
C ASP A 253 -6.37 -5.50 -5.11
N ILE A 254 -5.48 -4.64 -4.58
CA ILE A 254 -5.20 -4.51 -3.15
C ILE A 254 -5.74 -3.19 -2.60
N ASN A 255 -6.57 -3.28 -1.54
CA ASN A 255 -7.12 -2.13 -0.79
C ASN A 255 -7.60 -0.98 -1.71
N PRO A 256 -8.65 -1.21 -2.54
CA PRO A 256 -9.10 -0.27 -3.58
C PRO A 256 -9.37 1.16 -3.11
N GLN A 257 -9.80 1.34 -1.87
CA GLN A 257 -10.08 2.66 -1.31
C GLN A 257 -8.81 3.50 -1.17
N GLN A 258 -7.72 2.88 -0.71
CA GLN A 258 -6.42 3.52 -0.52
C GLN A 258 -5.64 3.62 -1.85
N ASN A 259 -5.98 2.74 -2.79
CA ASN A 259 -5.27 2.59 -4.05
C ASN A 259 -6.23 2.68 -5.26
N PRO A 260 -6.90 3.83 -5.46
CA PRO A 260 -7.96 3.93 -6.45
C PRO A 260 -7.47 3.84 -7.90
N TYR A 261 -8.37 3.43 -8.80
CA TYR A 261 -8.22 3.69 -10.23
C TYR A 261 -8.48 5.18 -10.54
N VAL A 262 -7.50 5.87 -11.11
CA VAL A 262 -7.54 7.31 -11.38
C VAL A 262 -7.13 7.61 -12.83
N SER A 263 -8.00 8.32 -13.54
CA SER A 263 -7.65 8.89 -14.84
C SER A 263 -7.32 10.38 -14.72
N TYR A 264 -6.40 10.86 -15.53
CA TYR A 264 -5.99 12.27 -15.56
C TYR A 264 -6.34 12.87 -16.91
N ARG A 265 -7.01 14.03 -16.88
CA ARG A 265 -7.30 14.85 -18.07
C ARG A 265 -6.95 16.30 -17.77
N ASP A 266 -6.08 16.88 -18.59
CA ASP A 266 -5.57 18.25 -18.42
C ASP A 266 -4.99 18.50 -17.01
N GLY A 267 -4.29 17.49 -16.47
CA GLY A 267 -3.71 17.52 -15.12
C GLY A 267 -4.71 17.33 -13.98
N LYS A 268 -6.01 17.18 -14.26
CA LYS A 268 -7.04 16.96 -13.25
C LYS A 268 -7.36 15.48 -13.10
N ALA A 269 -7.29 14.99 -11.87
CA ALA A 269 -7.70 13.64 -11.50
C ALA A 269 -9.22 13.44 -11.67
N ARG A 270 -9.61 12.24 -12.06
CA ARG A 270 -10.99 11.76 -12.18
C ARG A 270 -11.05 10.32 -11.68
N TRP A 271 -11.96 10.06 -10.76
CA TRP A 271 -12.21 8.77 -10.13
C TRP A 271 -13.71 8.59 -9.92
N SER A 272 -14.16 7.36 -9.70
CA SER A 272 -15.59 7.00 -9.56
C SER A 272 -16.03 6.72 -8.13
N HIS A 273 -15.09 6.40 -7.24
CA HIS A 273 -15.40 5.90 -5.89
C HIS A 273 -15.13 6.98 -4.83
N GLU A 274 -16.20 7.52 -4.23
CA GLU A 274 -16.09 8.62 -3.26
C GLU A 274 -15.37 8.20 -1.97
N ASN A 275 -15.37 6.91 -1.63
CA ASN A 275 -14.62 6.38 -0.47
C ASN A 275 -13.09 6.61 -0.60
N ALA A 276 -12.59 6.83 -1.82
CA ALA A 276 -11.18 7.07 -2.12
C ALA A 276 -10.79 8.56 -2.18
N ASN A 277 -11.71 9.49 -1.89
CA ASN A 277 -11.48 10.94 -2.00
C ASN A 277 -10.20 11.42 -1.30
N ASP A 278 -9.92 10.89 -0.11
CA ASP A 278 -8.75 11.27 0.69
C ASP A 278 -7.41 10.75 0.11
N TYR A 279 -7.48 9.76 -0.79
CA TYR A 279 -6.33 9.05 -1.36
C TYR A 279 -6.00 9.48 -2.81
N ILE A 280 -6.76 10.43 -3.37
CA ILE A 280 -6.50 10.96 -4.72
C ILE A 280 -5.21 11.77 -4.75
N ASP A 281 -5.00 12.60 -3.73
CA ASP A 281 -3.69 13.22 -3.50
C ASP A 281 -2.80 12.21 -2.76
N ARG A 282 -1.86 11.62 -3.51
CA ARG A 282 -0.92 10.63 -2.96
C ARG A 282 0.24 11.25 -2.17
N SER A 283 0.29 12.58 -2.04
CA SER A 283 1.31 13.26 -1.22
C SER A 283 0.92 13.39 0.26
N THR A 284 -0.28 12.96 0.64
CA THR A 284 -0.85 13.09 1.99
C THR A 284 -0.14 12.27 3.06
N GLY A 285 0.58 11.21 2.67
CA GLY A 285 1.22 10.29 3.61
C GLY A 285 0.23 9.43 4.41
N LEU A 286 -1.01 9.30 3.94
CA LEU A 286 -2.01 8.41 4.55
C LEU A 286 -1.54 6.94 4.50
N PRO A 287 -1.96 6.11 5.48
CA PRO A 287 -1.53 4.72 5.57
C PRO A 287 -2.12 3.85 4.43
N HIS A 288 -1.49 2.69 4.20
CA HIS A 288 -1.85 1.67 3.19
C HIS A 288 -1.86 2.15 1.72
N VAL A 289 -1.25 3.31 1.46
CA VAL A 289 -0.98 3.82 0.12
C VAL A 289 0.21 3.07 -0.47
N ILE A 290 -0.03 2.35 -1.56
CA ILE A 290 1.03 1.62 -2.27
C ILE A 290 1.94 2.61 -3.01
N THR A 291 3.22 2.62 -2.66
CA THR A 291 4.29 3.32 -3.37
C THR A 291 5.36 2.32 -3.80
N HIS A 292 6.41 2.78 -4.48
CA HIS A 292 7.54 1.91 -4.81
C HIS A 292 8.32 1.43 -3.56
N GLU A 293 8.16 2.14 -2.45
CA GLU A 293 8.73 1.82 -1.15
C GLU A 293 7.82 0.90 -0.33
N ASP A 294 6.55 0.76 -0.71
CA ASP A 294 5.59 -0.10 -0.02
C ASP A 294 5.92 -1.59 -0.19
N LEU A 295 5.56 -2.39 0.82
CA LEU A 295 5.81 -3.82 0.81
C LEU A 295 5.05 -4.53 -0.31
N ALA A 296 3.79 -4.16 -0.58
CA ALA A 296 3.00 -4.83 -1.61
C ALA A 296 3.68 -4.70 -2.97
N PHE A 297 4.13 -3.49 -3.33
CA PHE A 297 4.87 -3.27 -4.57
C PHE A 297 6.11 -4.17 -4.67
N LYS A 298 6.92 -4.23 -3.60
CA LYS A 298 8.17 -5.00 -3.57
C LYS A 298 7.93 -6.50 -3.72
N VAL A 299 6.98 -7.04 -2.95
CA VAL A 299 6.64 -8.47 -2.98
C VAL A 299 6.08 -8.85 -4.35
N PHE A 300 5.05 -8.15 -4.84
CA PHE A 300 4.49 -8.44 -6.16
C PHE A 300 5.54 -8.32 -7.28
N SER A 301 6.39 -7.31 -7.23
CA SER A 301 7.47 -7.13 -8.21
C SER A 301 8.50 -8.26 -8.16
N ALA A 302 8.83 -8.77 -6.97
CA ALA A 302 9.74 -9.91 -6.80
C ALA A 302 9.18 -11.19 -7.41
N HIS A 303 7.86 -11.36 -7.38
CA HIS A 303 7.11 -12.44 -8.04
C HIS A 303 6.79 -12.16 -9.53
N GLY A 304 7.32 -11.06 -10.08
CA GLY A 304 7.23 -10.72 -11.50
C GLY A 304 5.87 -10.15 -11.94
N PHE A 305 5.05 -9.67 -11.01
CA PHE A 305 3.87 -8.88 -11.33
C PHE A 305 4.29 -7.47 -11.75
N SER A 306 3.52 -6.90 -12.68
CA SER A 306 3.57 -5.48 -12.99
C SER A 306 2.50 -4.71 -12.23
N TRP A 307 2.77 -3.46 -11.90
CA TRP A 307 1.86 -2.62 -11.12
C TRP A 307 1.14 -1.59 -11.99
N GLY A 308 -0.17 -1.46 -11.82
CA GLY A 308 -1.01 -0.50 -12.54
C GLY A 308 -0.75 0.96 -12.14
N GLY A 309 -0.12 1.19 -10.99
CA GLY A 309 0.37 2.51 -10.59
C GLY A 309 1.47 3.06 -11.51
N ASP A 310 2.19 2.19 -12.23
CA ASP A 310 3.23 2.56 -13.20
C ASP A 310 2.69 2.86 -14.60
N TRP A 311 1.40 2.60 -14.85
CA TRP A 311 0.79 2.98 -16.12
C TRP A 311 0.81 4.49 -16.32
N ASN A 312 0.80 4.92 -17.58
CA ASN A 312 0.84 6.36 -17.90
C ASN A 312 -0.48 7.06 -17.56
N ASN A 313 -1.58 6.57 -18.13
CA ASN A 313 -2.94 7.02 -17.87
C ASN A 313 -3.91 6.02 -18.52
N PRO A 314 -4.96 5.55 -17.82
CA PRO A 314 -5.23 5.71 -16.39
C PRO A 314 -4.12 5.10 -15.52
N LYS A 315 -4.04 5.53 -14.25
CA LYS A 315 -3.26 4.85 -13.21
C LYS A 315 -4.21 3.99 -12.40
N ASP A 316 -3.83 2.74 -12.16
CA ASP A 316 -4.62 1.79 -11.39
C ASP A 316 -3.82 1.32 -10.18
N TYR A 317 -3.89 2.07 -9.08
CA TYR A 317 -2.94 1.89 -7.96
C TYR A 317 -3.17 0.58 -7.19
N GLN A 318 -4.37 0.03 -7.24
CA GLN A 318 -4.74 -1.25 -6.61
C GLN A 318 -4.19 -2.44 -7.39
N HIS A 319 -3.99 -2.28 -8.70
CA HIS A 319 -3.92 -3.38 -9.65
C HIS A 319 -2.50 -3.94 -9.81
N PHE A 320 -2.35 -5.23 -9.58
CA PHE A 320 -1.14 -5.99 -9.93
C PHE A 320 -1.49 -7.09 -10.91
N GLU A 321 -0.74 -7.22 -12.01
CA GLU A 321 -1.01 -8.25 -13.01
C GLU A 321 0.24 -8.95 -13.54
N LYS A 322 0.07 -10.21 -13.92
CA LYS A 322 1.01 -10.93 -14.78
C LYS A 322 0.51 -10.98 -16.21
N LYS A 323 1.45 -10.86 -17.16
CA LYS A 323 1.14 -10.98 -18.59
C LYS A 323 0.60 -12.38 -18.88
N LEU A 324 -0.52 -12.42 -19.59
CA LEU A 324 -0.95 -13.60 -20.32
C LEU A 324 0.07 -13.83 -21.44
N TYR A 325 0.62 -15.04 -21.49
CA TYR A 325 1.78 -15.46 -22.28
C TYR A 325 1.74 -15.10 -23.78
#